data_AF-A0A2T3ITT2-F1
#
_entry.id   AF-A0A2T3ITT2-F1
#
_cell.length_a   1.000
_cell.length_b   1.000
_cell.length_c   1.000
_cell.angle_alpha   90.00
_cell.angle_beta   90.00
_cell.angle_gamma   90.00
#
_symmetry.space_group_name_H-M   'P 1'
#
loop_
_entity.id
_entity.type
_entity.pdbx_description
1 polymer ?
#
loop_
_entity_poly.entity_id
_entity_poly.type
_entity_poly.pdbx_seq_one_letter_code
_entity_poly.pdbx_strand_id
1 'polypeptide(L)'
;MKIDILNSGMKTHKIIAIRGKIKDVQAAVDKINSERQHYKLDYLDFEDLECNQAQAEFIAHRSHHKKAATFIQSVALNFNSK
;
A
#
# COMPACT_ATOMS: atom_id res chain seq x y z
N MET A 1 9.97 2.77 -5.21
CA MET A 1 8.55 2.83 -4.83
C MET A 1 8.30 4.08 -4.04
N LYS A 2 7.25 4.81 -4.42
CA LYS A 2 6.70 5.97 -3.71
C LYS A 2 5.48 5.51 -2.91
N ILE A 3 5.22 6.18 -1.79
CA ILE A 3 4.06 5.91 -0.94
C ILE A 3 3.32 7.23 -0.73
N ASP A 4 2.01 7.21 -0.93
CA ASP A 4 1.12 8.33 -0.73
C ASP A 4 0.03 7.94 0.29
N ILE A 5 -0.25 8.83 1.26
CA ILE A 5 -1.32 8.63 2.25
C ILE A 5 -2.40 9.66 2.01
N LEU A 6 -3.57 9.18 1.59
CA LEU A 6 -4.70 10.00 1.18
C LEU A 6 -5.82 9.93 2.23
N ASN A 7 -6.59 11.01 2.34
CA ASN A 7 -7.87 10.94 3.05
C ASN A 7 -8.84 10.15 2.18
N SER A 8 -9.43 9.08 2.72
CA SER A 8 -10.64 8.57 2.09
C SER A 8 -11.74 9.61 2.31
N GLY A 9 -12.71 9.72 1.40
CA GLY A 9 -13.91 10.56 1.63
C GLY A 9 -14.68 10.21 2.91
N MET A 10 -14.34 9.08 3.55
CA MET A 10 -14.82 8.68 4.88
C MET A 10 -13.90 9.23 5.97
N LYS A 11 -14.46 9.99 6.92
CA LYS A 11 -13.74 10.60 8.06
C LYS A 11 -12.93 9.61 8.90
N THR A 12 -13.31 8.34 8.85
CA THR A 12 -12.77 7.24 9.67
C THR A 12 -11.72 6.40 8.97
N HIS A 13 -11.44 6.61 7.68
CA HIS A 13 -10.48 5.77 6.95
C HIS A 13 -9.45 6.60 6.19
N LYS A 14 -8.29 5.98 5.97
CA LYS A 14 -7.18 6.51 5.18
C LYS A 14 -6.87 5.53 4.07
N ILE A 15 -6.60 6.05 2.89
CA ILE A 15 -6.07 5.26 1.78
C ILE A 15 -4.55 5.39 1.82
N ILE A 16 -3.86 4.28 1.66
CA ILE A 16 -2.41 4.18 1.56
C ILE A 16 -2.13 3.59 0.19
N ALA A 17 -1.55 4.39 -0.70
CA ALA A 17 -1.20 3.99 -2.04
C ALA A 17 0.31 3.76 -2.14
N ILE A 18 0.72 2.68 -2.81
CA ILE A 18 2.11 2.46 -3.23
C ILE A 18 2.18 2.52 -4.74
N ARG A 19 3.23 3.17 -5.26
CA ARG A 19 3.47 3.31 -6.71
C ARG A 19 4.91 3.00 -7.05
N GLY A 20 5.14 2.23 -8.11
CA GLY A 20 6.47 1.85 -8.56
C GLY A 20 6.44 0.95 -9.78
N LYS A 21 7.55 0.26 -10.08
CA LYS A 21 7.58 -0.72 -11.18
C LYS A 21 6.59 -1.85 -10.88
N ILE A 22 5.88 -2.32 -11.91
CA ILE A 22 4.82 -3.36 -11.78
C ILE A 22 5.29 -4.55 -10.95
N LYS A 23 6.47 -5.12 -11.28
CA LYS A 23 7.02 -6.28 -10.58
C LYS A 23 7.25 -6.05 -9.08
N ASP A 24 7.74 -4.87 -8.71
CA ASP A 24 8.05 -4.56 -7.32
C ASP A 24 6.78 -4.27 -6.52
N VAL A 25 5.80 -3.61 -7.15
CA VAL A 25 4.48 -3.36 -6.56
C VAL A 25 3.73 -4.67 -6.36
N GLN A 26 3.74 -5.58 -7.35
CA GLN A 26 3.10 -6.89 -7.22
C GLN A 26 3.71 -7.70 -6.07
N ALA A 27 5.04 -7.77 -5.98
CA ALA A 27 5.72 -8.46 -4.89
C ALA A 27 5.41 -7.84 -3.51
N ALA A 28 5.32 -6.50 -3.44
CA ALA A 28 4.91 -5.81 -2.23
C ALA A 28 3.46 -6.10 -1.85
N VAL A 29 2.54 -6.12 -2.82
CA VAL A 29 1.12 -6.44 -2.62
C VAL A 29 0.95 -7.86 -2.08
N ASP A 30 1.64 -8.84 -2.66
CA ASP A 30 1.58 -10.23 -2.20
C ASP A 30 2.01 -10.35 -0.72
N LYS A 31 3.11 -9.66 -0.36
CA LYS A 31 3.59 -9.62 1.02
C LYS A 31 2.61 -8.90 1.95
N ILE A 32 2.11 -7.73 1.56
CA ILE A 32 1.16 -6.95 2.36
C ILE A 32 -0.13 -7.76 2.56
N ASN A 33 -0.65 -8.39 1.51
CA ASN A 33 -1.87 -9.20 1.58
C ASN A 33 -1.73 -10.40 2.51
N SER A 34 -0.55 -11.03 2.57
CA SER A 34 -0.30 -12.15 3.48
C SER A 34 -0.35 -11.76 4.97
N GLU A 35 -0.15 -10.48 5.31
CA GLU A 35 -0.06 -9.99 6.69
C GLU A 35 -1.12 -8.93 7.04
N ARG A 36 -1.96 -8.51 6.08
CA ARG A 36 -2.84 -7.33 6.20
C ARG A 36 -3.77 -7.36 7.42
N GLN A 37 -4.24 -8.54 7.81
CA GLN A 37 -5.13 -8.71 8.98
C GLN A 37 -4.47 -8.28 10.30
N HIS A 38 -3.15 -8.50 10.46
CA HIS A 38 -2.40 -8.09 11.67
C HIS A 38 -2.28 -6.56 11.81
N TYR A 39 -2.44 -5.85 10.70
CA TYR A 39 -2.31 -4.41 10.61
C TYR A 39 -3.66 -3.69 10.43
N LYS A 40 -4.79 -4.43 10.44
CA LYS A 40 -6.14 -3.90 10.23
C LYS A 40 -6.23 -3.07 8.95
N LEU A 41 -5.74 -3.69 7.87
CA LEU A 41 -5.64 -3.14 6.54
C LEU A 41 -6.46 -3.99 5.59
N ASP A 42 -7.25 -3.34 4.74
CA ASP A 42 -7.95 -3.99 3.64
C ASP A 42 -7.34 -3.58 2.31
N TYR A 43 -7.35 -4.51 1.35
CA TYR A 43 -6.90 -4.26 -0.01
C TYR A 43 -8.04 -3.65 -0.81
N LEU A 44 -7.77 -2.52 -1.47
CA LEU A 44 -8.76 -1.84 -2.31
C LEU A 44 -8.59 -2.27 -3.76
N ASP A 45 -7.43 -1.98 -4.35
CA ASP A 45 -7.26 -2.07 -5.79
C ASP A 45 -5.80 -2.19 -6.22
N PHE A 46 -5.59 -2.60 -7.47
CA PHE A 46 -4.33 -2.55 -8.18
C PHE A 46 -4.55 -2.14 -9.62
N GLU A 47 -3.85 -1.08 -10.02
CA GLU A 47 -3.94 -0.46 -11.33
C GLU A 47 -2.59 -0.53 -12.03
N ASP A 48 -2.59 -1.10 -13.23
CA ASP A 48 -1.46 -0.96 -14.15
C ASP A 48 -1.44 0.46 -14.72
N LEU A 49 -0.30 1.12 -14.58
CA LEU A 49 -0.05 2.46 -15.09
C LEU A 49 0.85 2.40 -16.33
N GLU A 50 0.93 3.50 -17.07
CA GLU A 50 1.86 3.63 -18.18
C GLU A 50 3.33 3.46 -17.75
N CYS A 51 4.19 3.13 -18.72
CA CYS A 51 5.64 3.02 -18.53
C CYS A 51 6.07 1.94 -17.51
N ASN A 52 5.40 0.78 -17.51
CA ASN A 52 5.73 -0.36 -16.65
C ASN A 52 5.70 0.03 -15.15
N GLN A 53 4.76 0.90 -14.79
CA GLN A 53 4.45 1.26 -13.42
C GLN A 53 3.12 0.63 -12.99
N ALA A 54 2.94 0.42 -11.71
CA ALA A 54 1.64 0.11 -11.13
C ALA A 54 1.41 0.95 -9.88
N GLN A 55 0.15 1.06 -9.50
CA GLN A 55 -0.29 1.56 -8.22
C GLN A 55 -1.13 0.50 -7.52
N ALA A 56 -0.93 0.33 -6.21
CA ALA A 56 -1.80 -0.48 -5.38
C ALA A 56 -2.31 0.33 -4.20
N GLU A 57 -3.58 0.15 -3.88
CA GLU A 57 -4.27 0.90 -2.84
C GLU A 57 -4.73 -0.01 -1.71
N PHE A 58 -4.57 0.50 -0.49
CA PHE A 58 -5.00 -0.15 0.72
C PHE A 58 -5.77 0.83 1.59
N ILE A 59 -6.76 0.34 2.32
CA ILE A 59 -7.54 1.15 3.26
C ILE A 59 -7.28 0.69 4.69
N ALA A 60 -7.12 1.67 5.58
CA ALA A 60 -6.96 1.43 7.00
C ALA A 60 -7.88 2.36 7.80
N HIS A 61 -8.41 1.86 8.91
CA HIS A 61 -9.10 2.72 9.86
C HIS A 61 -8.17 3.82 10.40
N ARG A 62 -8.68 5.01 10.63
CA ARG A 62 -7.93 6.21 11.05
C ARG A 62 -7.21 6.01 12.37
N SER A 63 -7.66 5.14 13.26
CA SER A 63 -6.90 4.82 14.48
C SER A 63 -5.67 3.94 14.23
N HIS A 64 -5.61 3.21 13.10
CA HIS A 64 -4.55 2.25 12.77
C HIS A 64 -3.70 2.67 11.56
N HIS A 65 -4.08 3.74 10.83
CA HIS A 65 -3.39 4.16 9.61
C HIS A 65 -1.88 4.39 9.77
N LYS A 66 -1.41 4.88 10.91
CA LYS A 66 0.03 5.06 11.15
C LYS A 66 0.76 3.73 11.18
N LYS A 67 0.25 2.75 11.93
CA LYS A 67 0.83 1.40 12.03
C LYS A 67 0.81 0.71 10.66
N ALA A 68 -0.31 0.81 9.96
CA ALA A 68 -0.48 0.28 8.60
C ALA A 68 0.50 0.92 7.60
N ALA A 69 0.63 2.25 7.63
CA ALA A 69 1.55 2.98 6.76
C ALA A 69 3.02 2.61 7.03
N THR A 70 3.43 2.49 8.29
CA THR A 70 4.78 2.05 8.65
C THR A 70 5.07 0.64 8.15
N PHE A 71 4.11 -0.28 8.28
CA PHE A 71 4.25 -1.64 7.74
C PHE A 71 4.41 -1.62 6.22
N ILE A 72 3.48 -0.98 5.50
CA ILE A 72 3.55 -0.84 4.04
C ILE A 72 4.87 -0.19 3.62
N GLN A 73 5.33 0.81 4.35
CA GLN A 73 6.61 1.47 4.08
C GLN A 73 7.81 0.54 4.24
N SER A 74 7.83 -0.28 5.30
CA SER A 74 8.90 -1.26 5.48
C SER A 74 8.94 -2.28 4.33
N VAL A 75 7.77 -2.74 3.85
CA VAL A 75 7.67 -3.68 2.74
C VAL A 75 8.12 -3.02 1.44
N ALA A 76 7.61 -1.81 1.13
CA ALA A 76 7.95 -1.08 -0.08
C ALA A 76 9.45 -0.73 -0.16
N LEU A 77 10.10 -0.41 0.97
CA LEU A 77 11.54 -0.17 1.02
C LEU A 77 12.34 -1.44 0.68
N ASN A 78 11.93 -2.61 1.17
CA ASN A 78 12.61 -3.88 0.90
C ASN A 78 12.62 -4.26 -0.59
N PHE A 79 11.59 -3.85 -1.34
CA PHE A 79 11.47 -4.12 -2.77
C PHE A 79 11.99 -2.98 -3.66
N ASN A 80 12.25 -1.80 -3.10
CA ASN A 80 12.86 -0.68 -3.84
C ASN A 80 14.40 -0.72 -3.85
N SER A 81 15.01 -1.53 -2.99
CA SER A 81 16.46 -1.66 -2.85
C SER A 81 17.04 -2.89 -3.55
N LYS A 82 16.23 -3.62 -4.32
CA LYS A 82 16.65 -4.76 -5.17
C LYS A 82 16.65 -4.37 -6.63
#